data_AF-A0A2U9II55-F1
#
_entry.id   AF-A0A2U9II55-F1
#
_cell.length_a   1.000
_cell.length_b   1.000
_cell.length_c   1.000
_cell.angle_alpha   90.00
_cell.angle_beta   90.00
_cell.angle_gamma   90.00
#
_symmetry.space_group_name_H-M   'P 1'
#
loop_
_entity.id
_entity.type
_entity.pdbx_description
1 polymer ?
#
loop_
_entity_poly.entity_id
_entity_poly.type
_entity_poly.pdbx_seq_one_letter_code
_entity_poly.pdbx_strand_id
1 'polypeptide(L)'
;MSVENVLKSIIDPETNYSITELGFIKKIEKEHIVLSPPTYWCPPMFLYMIMEEIKVKLPNITIEVSDHHDAKRLTECINSRKSFSECYSSEVSGNEYNEIKEKFITKRMKKDRLTNLSFNINGEMCKLLSEARRK
;
A
#
# COMPACT_ATOMS: atom_id res chain seq x y z
N MET A 1 11.71 6.90 -16.26
CA MET A 1 11.77 6.94 -14.78
C MET A 1 12.13 5.52 -14.32
N SER A 2 13.07 5.33 -13.39
CA SER A 2 13.40 3.97 -12.91
C SER A 2 12.32 3.44 -11.96
N VAL A 3 12.23 2.12 -11.78
CA VAL A 3 11.25 1.48 -10.88
C VAL A 3 11.40 2.03 -9.46
N GLU A 4 12.63 2.20 -8.98
CA GLU A 4 12.94 2.71 -7.64
C GLU A 4 12.44 4.13 -7.44
N ASN A 5 12.58 5.00 -8.44
CA ASN A 5 12.10 6.38 -8.35
C ASN A 5 10.58 6.45 -8.29
N VAL A 6 9.90 5.55 -9.01
CA VAL A 6 8.45 5.42 -8.90
C VAL A 6 8.05 4.97 -7.50
N LEU A 7 8.67 3.90 -6.97
CA LEU A 7 8.35 3.38 -5.64
C LEU A 7 8.60 4.42 -4.53
N LYS A 8 9.65 5.24 -4.64
CA LYS A 8 9.92 6.36 -3.72
C LYS A 8 8.84 7.45 -3.73
N SER A 9 8.10 7.58 -4.83
CA SER A 9 7.04 8.59 -4.95
C SER A 9 5.69 8.15 -4.38
N ILE A 10 5.54 6.86 -4.07
CA ILE A 10 4.26 6.28 -3.64
C ILE A 10 4.18 6.38 -2.13
N ILE A 11 3.22 7.17 -1.66
CA ILE A 11 2.99 7.44 -0.25
C ILE A 11 1.92 6.49 0.25
N ASP A 12 2.17 5.86 1.40
CA ASP A 12 1.17 5.01 2.03
C ASP A 12 -0.08 5.85 2.41
N PRO A 13 -1.31 5.39 2.10
CA PRO A 13 -2.53 6.15 2.36
C PRO A 13 -2.69 6.60 3.82
N GLU A 14 -2.19 5.81 4.77
CA GLU A 14 -2.34 5.98 6.22
C GLU A 14 -1.18 6.72 6.89
N THR A 15 -0.15 7.12 6.14
CA THR A 15 1.03 7.81 6.67
C THR A 15 1.51 8.95 5.78
N ASN A 16 2.51 9.71 6.26
CA ASN A 16 3.18 10.74 5.47
C ASN A 16 4.46 10.26 4.76
N TYR A 17 4.75 8.95 4.78
CA TYR A 17 6.01 8.40 4.28
C TYR A 17 5.78 7.53 3.04
N SER A 18 6.80 7.46 2.20
CA SER A 18 6.80 6.54 1.07
C SER A 18 6.86 5.09 1.52
N ILE A 19 6.33 4.18 0.70
CA ILE A 19 6.42 2.73 0.95
C ILE A 19 7.88 2.26 1.01
N THR A 20 8.81 2.97 0.37
CA THR A 20 10.24 2.72 0.49
C THR A 20 10.80 3.12 1.85
N GLU A 21 10.40 4.28 2.39
CA GLU A 21 10.81 4.73 3.72
C GLU A 21 10.23 3.85 4.82
N LEU A 22 9.01 3.35 4.62
CA LEU A 22 8.35 2.42 5.55
C LEU A 22 8.90 0.99 5.47
N GLY A 23 9.78 0.70 4.52
CA GLY A 23 10.41 -0.61 4.39
C GLY A 23 9.51 -1.70 3.81
N PHE A 24 8.48 -1.34 3.05
CA PHE A 24 7.56 -2.30 2.41
C PHE A 24 8.26 -3.12 1.31
N ILE A 25 9.30 -2.57 0.68
CA ILE A 25 9.94 -3.23 -0.46
C ILE A 25 10.92 -4.29 0.03
N LYS A 26 10.63 -5.56 -0.27
CA LYS A 26 11.49 -6.71 0.06
C LYS A 26 12.47 -7.01 -1.07
N LYS A 27 12.02 -6.88 -2.33
CA LYS A 27 12.83 -7.16 -3.52
C LYS A 27 12.37 -6.32 -4.71
N ILE A 28 13.32 -5.88 -5.52
CA ILE A 28 13.10 -5.19 -6.80
C ILE A 28 13.88 -5.93 -7.88
N GLU A 29 13.20 -6.34 -8.94
CA GLU A 29 13.74 -6.89 -10.17
C GLU A 29 13.15 -6.13 -11.36
N LYS A 30 13.68 -6.37 -12.58
CA LYS A 30 13.35 -5.59 -13.78
C LYS A 30 11.84 -5.48 -14.06
N GLU A 31 11.10 -6.58 -13.84
CA GLU A 31 9.66 -6.68 -14.13
C GLU A 31 8.88 -7.28 -12.95
N HIS A 32 9.49 -7.33 -11.77
CA HIS A 32 8.93 -8.00 -10.61
C HIS A 32 9.32 -7.28 -9.32
N ILE A 33 8.35 -7.03 -8.44
CA ILE A 33 8.59 -6.47 -7.11
C ILE A 33 7.89 -7.31 -6.06
N VAL A 34 8.53 -7.41 -4.89
CA VAL A 34 7.96 -8.10 -3.72
C VAL A 34 7.71 -7.06 -2.63
N LEU A 35 6.43 -6.91 -2.26
CA LEU A 35 5.96 -6.09 -1.15
C LEU A 35 5.82 -6.95 0.11
N SER A 36 6.18 -6.38 1.25
CA SER A 36 6.11 -6.99 2.57
C SER A 36 5.68 -5.90 3.57
N PRO A 37 4.37 -5.68 3.76
CA PRO A 37 3.84 -4.63 4.62
C PRO A 37 4.29 -4.85 6.08
N PRO A 38 4.45 -3.80 6.90
CA PRO A 38 5.10 -3.86 8.22
C PRO A 38 4.38 -4.78 9.21
N THR A 39 3.10 -5.07 8.98
CA THR A 39 2.31 -6.00 9.79
C THR A 39 1.61 -7.03 8.91
N TYR A 40 1.47 -8.24 9.45
CA TYR A 40 0.72 -9.34 8.82
C TYR A 40 -0.78 -9.01 8.60
N TRP A 41 -1.32 -8.14 9.47
CA TRP A 41 -2.71 -7.68 9.48
C TRP A 41 -2.88 -6.25 8.99
N CYS A 42 -1.95 -5.75 8.15
CA CYS A 42 -2.18 -4.50 7.43
C CYS A 42 -3.52 -4.59 6.69
N PRO A 43 -4.38 -3.56 6.68
CA PRO A 43 -5.67 -3.69 6.02
C PRO A 43 -5.49 -3.94 4.51
N PRO A 44 -6.10 -4.99 3.92
CA PRO A 44 -5.91 -5.33 2.52
C PRO A 44 -6.25 -4.18 1.56
N MET A 45 -7.23 -3.34 1.95
CA MET A 45 -7.68 -2.20 1.17
C MET A 45 -6.58 -1.16 0.97
N PHE A 46 -5.82 -0.80 2.01
CA PHE A 46 -4.75 0.20 1.89
C PHE A 46 -3.56 -0.33 1.12
N LEU A 47 -3.18 -1.58 1.36
CA LEU A 47 -2.14 -2.24 0.57
C LEU A 47 -2.56 -2.34 -0.91
N TYR A 48 -3.83 -2.61 -1.19
CA TYR A 48 -4.35 -2.61 -2.55
C TYR A 48 -4.30 -1.21 -3.19
N MET A 49 -4.65 -0.13 -2.48
CA MET A 49 -4.51 1.25 -2.99
C MET A 49 -3.07 1.57 -3.42
N ILE A 50 -2.08 1.14 -2.62
CA ILE A 50 -0.65 1.27 -2.95
C ILE A 50 -0.33 0.51 -4.24
N MET A 51 -0.75 -0.76 -4.31
CA MET A 51 -0.47 -1.62 -5.46
C MET A 51 -1.15 -1.13 -6.75
N GLU A 52 -2.35 -0.57 -6.64
CA GLU A 52 -3.07 0.08 -7.73
C GLU A 52 -2.27 1.28 -8.26
N GLU A 53 -1.74 2.14 -7.37
CA GLU A 53 -0.90 3.26 -7.77
C GLU A 53 0.40 2.78 -8.46
N ILE A 54 1.02 1.70 -7.96
CA ILE A 54 2.17 1.07 -8.61
C ILE A 54 1.79 0.62 -10.02
N LYS A 55 0.68 -0.10 -10.20
CA LYS A 55 0.24 -0.57 -11.53
C LYS A 55 -0.08 0.57 -12.49
N VAL A 56 -0.62 1.69 -12.01
CA VAL A 56 -0.86 2.87 -12.85
C VAL A 56 0.47 3.45 -13.35
N LYS A 57 1.49 3.56 -12.49
CA LYS A 57 2.80 4.12 -12.85
C LYS A 57 3.73 3.12 -13.56
N LEU A 58 3.56 1.82 -13.32
CA LEU A 58 4.37 0.70 -13.83
C LEU A 58 3.45 -0.45 -14.31
N PRO A 59 2.76 -0.30 -15.45
CA PRO A 59 1.70 -1.23 -15.88
C PRO A 59 2.16 -2.65 -16.19
N ASN A 60 3.45 -2.83 -16.50
CA ASN A 60 4.04 -4.11 -16.91
C ASN A 60 4.74 -4.84 -15.75
N ILE A 61 4.78 -4.26 -14.55
CA ILE A 61 5.46 -4.89 -13.41
C ILE A 61 4.55 -5.93 -12.75
N THR A 62 5.07 -7.10 -12.42
CA THR A 62 4.39 -8.08 -11.56
C THR A 62 4.62 -7.71 -10.11
N ILE A 63 3.55 -7.70 -9.32
CA ILE A 63 3.61 -7.38 -7.88
C ILE A 63 3.30 -8.65 -7.09
N GLU A 64 4.22 -9.07 -6.25
CA GLU A 64 4.01 -10.13 -5.25
C GLU A 64 3.84 -9.50 -3.87
N VAL A 65 2.84 -9.96 -3.12
CA VAL A 65 2.71 -9.64 -1.69
C VAL A 65 3.21 -10.82 -0.89
N SER A 66 4.04 -10.55 0.13
CA SER A 66 4.55 -11.52 1.09
C SER A 66 4.28 -11.04 2.51
N ASP A 67 4.38 -11.94 3.49
CA ASP A 67 4.27 -11.61 4.93
C ASP A 67 2.93 -10.91 5.32
N HIS A 68 1.84 -11.29 4.66
CA HIS A 68 0.50 -10.72 4.86
C HIS A 68 -0.58 -11.82 4.84
N HIS A 69 -1.62 -11.67 5.66
CA HIS A 69 -2.68 -12.70 5.79
C HIS A 69 -3.41 -13.03 4.48
N ASP A 70 -3.61 -12.02 3.64
CA ASP A 70 -4.29 -12.15 2.34
C ASP A 70 -3.33 -12.00 1.14
N ALA A 71 -2.04 -12.31 1.36
CA ALA A 71 -0.97 -12.14 0.38
C ALA A 71 -1.29 -12.74 -1.00
N LYS A 72 -1.76 -13.99 -1.02
CA LYS A 72 -2.09 -14.71 -2.26
C LYS A 72 -3.22 -14.01 -3.04
N ARG A 73 -4.31 -13.68 -2.34
CA ARG A 73 -5.49 -13.04 -2.93
C ARG A 73 -5.16 -11.67 -3.50
N LEU A 74 -4.41 -10.84 -2.75
CA LEU A 74 -3.96 -9.52 -3.22
C LEU A 74 -3.08 -9.63 -4.47
N THR A 75 -2.11 -10.56 -4.45
CA THR A 75 -1.20 -10.82 -5.57
C THR A 75 -1.97 -11.21 -6.83
N GLU A 76 -2.91 -12.15 -6.73
CA GLU A 76 -3.74 -12.59 -7.85
C GLU A 76 -4.64 -11.46 -8.36
N CYS A 77 -5.28 -10.74 -7.45
CA CYS A 77 -6.21 -9.65 -7.75
C CYS A 77 -5.55 -8.57 -8.62
N ILE A 78 -4.44 -8.00 -8.14
CA ILE A 78 -3.81 -6.85 -8.80
C ILE A 78 -3.18 -7.23 -10.13
N ASN A 79 -2.59 -8.42 -10.24
CA ASN A 79 -1.95 -8.87 -11.48
C ASN A 79 -2.98 -9.26 -12.54
N SER A 80 -4.20 -9.65 -12.11
CA SER A 80 -5.34 -9.88 -13.01
C SER A 80 -6.07 -8.60 -13.43
N ARG A 81 -5.62 -7.42 -12.98
CA ARG A 81 -6.28 -6.10 -13.22
C ARG A 81 -7.74 -6.05 -12.77
N LYS A 82 -8.12 -6.86 -11.79
CA LYS A 82 -9.42 -6.78 -11.12
C LYS A 82 -9.41 -5.64 -10.13
N SER A 83 -10.52 -4.95 -9.95
CA SER A 83 -10.70 -3.96 -8.90
C SER A 83 -10.77 -4.61 -7.51
N PHE A 84 -10.58 -3.81 -6.44
CA PHE A 84 -10.71 -4.31 -5.07
C PHE A 84 -12.09 -4.92 -4.80
N SER A 85 -13.16 -4.24 -5.24
CA SER A 85 -14.54 -4.71 -5.06
C SER A 85 -14.84 -6.02 -5.80
N GLU A 86 -14.17 -6.30 -6.94
CA GLU A 86 -14.30 -7.59 -7.61
C GLU A 86 -13.62 -8.72 -6.83
N CYS A 87 -12.48 -8.43 -6.20
CA CYS A 87 -11.72 -9.42 -5.45
C CYS A 87 -12.27 -9.68 -4.05
N TYR A 88 -12.91 -8.67 -3.45
CA TYR A 88 -13.48 -8.68 -2.11
C TYR A 88 -15.01 -8.53 -2.13
N SER A 89 -15.67 -9.06 -3.15
CA SER A 89 -17.11 -8.88 -3.40
C SER A 89 -18.04 -9.38 -2.29
N SER A 90 -17.59 -10.31 -1.45
CA SER A 90 -18.32 -10.79 -0.27
C SER A 90 -18.12 -9.92 0.98
N GLU A 91 -17.12 -9.05 0.97
CA GLU A 91 -16.68 -8.26 2.13
C GLU A 91 -16.89 -6.76 1.93
N VAL A 92 -16.94 -6.31 0.67
CA VAL A 92 -17.06 -4.90 0.29
C VAL A 92 -18.40 -4.70 -0.39
N SER A 93 -19.16 -3.71 0.08
CA SER A 93 -20.46 -3.37 -0.49
C SER A 93 -20.43 -2.03 -1.21
N GLY A 94 -21.01 -1.99 -2.41
CA GLY A 94 -21.18 -0.75 -3.17
C GLY A 94 -19.87 -0.03 -3.47
N ASN A 95 -19.78 1.25 -3.06
CA ASN A 95 -18.68 2.16 -3.40
C ASN A 95 -17.66 2.36 -2.26
N GLU A 96 -17.68 1.48 -1.24
CA GLU A 96 -16.90 1.65 -0.01
C GLU A 96 -15.40 1.88 -0.25
N TYR A 97 -14.78 1.14 -1.19
CA TYR A 97 -13.38 1.33 -1.57
C TYR A 97 -13.05 2.79 -1.95
N ASN A 98 -13.85 3.36 -2.86
CA ASN A 98 -13.63 4.72 -3.33
C ASN A 98 -13.95 5.74 -2.23
N GLU A 99 -14.97 5.50 -1.41
CA GLU A 99 -15.30 6.37 -0.28
C GLU A 99 -14.16 6.44 0.76
N ILE A 100 -13.55 5.30 1.10
CA ILE A 100 -12.39 5.26 2.00
C ILE A 100 -11.20 5.97 1.36
N LYS A 101 -10.92 5.70 0.09
CA LYS A 101 -9.83 6.36 -0.65
C LYS A 101 -9.97 7.88 -0.62
N GLU A 102 -11.14 8.40 -0.96
CA GLU A 102 -11.44 9.84 -0.94
C GLU A 102 -11.38 10.46 0.46
N LYS A 103 -11.82 9.74 1.50
CA LYS A 103 -11.69 10.19 2.89
C LYS A 103 -10.23 10.40 3.29
N PHE A 104 -9.32 9.47 2.96
CA PHE A 104 -7.90 9.60 3.29
C PHE A 104 -7.18 10.69 2.47
N ILE A 105 -7.55 10.84 1.18
CA ILE A 105 -7.08 11.97 0.36
C ILE A 105 -7.51 13.29 0.99
N THR A 106 -8.80 13.43 1.32
CA THR A 106 -9.36 14.65 1.94
C THR A 106 -8.71 14.94 3.28
N LYS A 107 -8.53 13.91 4.12
CA LYS A 107 -7.85 14.01 5.42
C LYS A 107 -6.43 14.57 5.24
N ARG A 108 -5.66 14.04 4.30
CA ARG A 108 -4.32 14.54 3.96
C ARG A 108 -4.32 15.99 3.47
N MET A 109 -5.29 16.38 2.65
CA MET A 109 -5.40 17.74 2.10
C MET A 109 -5.73 18.79 3.15
N LYS A 110 -6.47 18.44 4.23
CA LYS A 110 -6.79 19.38 5.33
C LYS A 110 -5.56 19.95 6.02
N LYS A 111 -4.44 19.21 6.04
CA LYS A 111 -3.15 19.59 6.65
C LYS A 111 -3.28 20.17 8.07
N ASP A 112 -4.30 19.77 8.81
CA ASP A 112 -4.46 20.20 10.19
C ASP A 112 -3.42 19.51 11.08
N ARG A 113 -3.07 20.15 12.20
CA ARG A 113 -1.97 19.70 13.07
C ARG A 113 -2.19 18.28 13.60
N LEU A 114 -3.42 17.92 13.96
CA LEU A 114 -3.72 16.62 14.56
C LEU A 114 -3.69 15.51 13.53
N THR A 115 -4.29 15.74 12.36
CA THR A 115 -4.21 14.79 11.25
C THR A 115 -2.77 14.55 10.81
N ASN A 116 -1.99 15.62 10.65
CA ASN A 116 -0.59 15.49 10.26
C ASN A 116 0.23 14.72 11.30
N LEU A 117 0.00 14.97 12.59
CA LEU A 117 0.64 14.21 13.67
C LEU A 117 0.21 12.74 13.64
N SER A 118 -1.08 12.45 13.43
CA SER A 118 -1.60 11.07 13.34
C SER A 118 -0.92 10.29 12.21
N PHE A 119 -0.76 10.88 11.03
CA PHE A 119 -0.04 10.24 9.92
C PHE A 119 1.45 10.04 10.17
N ASN A 120 2.09 10.98 10.87
CA ASN A 120 3.50 10.83 11.26
C ASN A 120 3.68 9.72 12.29
N ILE A 121 2.83 9.67 13.33
CA ILE A 121 2.87 8.62 14.36
C ILE A 121 2.68 7.24 13.74
N ASN A 122 1.68 7.08 12.87
CA ASN A 122 1.45 5.82 12.17
C ASN A 122 2.67 5.41 11.35
N GLY A 123 3.28 6.36 10.64
CA GLY A 123 4.49 6.11 9.85
C GLY A 123 5.69 5.67 10.67
N GLU A 124 5.97 6.35 11.79
CA GLU A 124 7.05 5.97 12.70
C GLU A 124 6.81 4.58 13.30
N MET A 125 5.56 4.27 13.68
CA MET A 125 5.19 2.94 14.14
C MET A 125 5.46 1.87 13.06
N CYS A 126 5.06 2.13 11.81
CA CYS A 126 5.32 1.23 10.68
C CYS A 126 6.82 0.99 10.46
N LYS A 127 7.66 2.03 10.58
CA LYS A 127 9.13 1.90 10.48
C LYS A 127 9.70 1.00 11.58
N LEU A 128 9.31 1.24 12.84
CA LEU A 128 9.75 0.43 13.98
C LEU A 128 9.38 -1.04 13.81
N LEU A 129 8.17 -1.33 13.31
CA LEU A 129 7.72 -2.70 13.02
C LEU A 129 8.52 -3.33 11.89
N SER A 130 8.79 -2.58 10.82
CA SER A 130 9.64 -3.07 9.73
C SER A 130 11.08 -3.33 10.19
N GLU A 131 11.63 -2.53 11.09
CA GLU A 131 12.96 -2.74 11.68
C GLU A 131 12.99 -3.99 12.57
N ALA A 132 11.97 -4.16 13.42
CA ALA A 132 11.85 -5.33 14.29
C ALA A 132 11.75 -6.65 13.51
N ARG A 133 11.05 -6.64 12.37
CA ARG A 133 10.94 -7.81 11.48
C ARG A 133 12.26 -8.19 10.79
N ARG A 134 13.18 -7.24 10.60
CA ARG A 134 14.47 -7.47 9.92
C ARG A 134 15.56 -7.97 10.87
N LYS A 135 15.34 -7.89 12.19
CA LYS A 135 16.22 -8.42 13.23
C LYS A 135 15.88 -9.87 13.52
#